data_AF-A0A4Q2YYX9-F1
#
_entry.id   AF-A0A4Q2YYX9-F1
#
_cell.length_a   1.000
_cell.length_b   1.000
_cell.length_c   1.000
_cell.angle_alpha   90.00
_cell.angle_beta   90.00
_cell.angle_gamma   90.00
#
_symmetry.space_group_name_H-M   'P 1'
#
loop_
_entity.id
_entity.type
_entity.pdbx_description
1 polymer ?
#
loop_
_entity_poly.entity_id
_entity_poly.type
_entity_poly.pdbx_seq_one_letter_code
_entity_poly.pdbx_strand_id
1 'polypeptide(L)'
;MKRKVISVCGVVFALAPSSWALDQDNNQQSDIWEMLFSSAGLPAAGDFDGDGWSNAAESAAATHPKDASSFPQSEIQWAGASPLIAWQSAAGKRYTLFSSATLGSFSATG
;
A
#
# COMPACT_ATOMS: atom_id res chain seq x y z
N MET A 1 15.47 -28.64 14.42
CA MET A 1 14.70 -27.55 15.06
C MET A 1 13.75 -26.98 14.01
N LYS A 2 12.44 -27.16 14.16
CA LYS A 2 11.45 -26.81 13.13
C LYS A 2 11.05 -25.34 13.28
N ARG A 3 11.47 -24.47 12.35
CA ARG A 3 11.04 -23.06 12.31
C ARG A 3 9.57 -23.04 11.87
N LYS A 4 8.66 -22.72 12.79
CA LYS A 4 7.26 -22.45 12.47
C LYS A 4 7.19 -21.06 11.85
N VAL A 5 7.04 -21.00 10.54
CA VAL A 5 6.70 -19.76 9.84
C VAL A 5 5.23 -19.48 10.15
N ILE A 6 4.97 -18.50 11.01
CA ILE A 6 3.62 -18.00 11.25
C ILE A 6 3.38 -16.98 10.15
N SER A 7 2.73 -17.43 9.08
CA SER A 7 2.17 -16.54 8.08
C SER A 7 0.97 -15.83 8.72
N VAL A 8 1.12 -14.56 9.06
CA VAL A 8 -0.01 -13.74 9.54
C VAL A 8 -0.74 -13.24 8.29
N CYS A 9 -1.89 -13.86 8.02
CA CYS A 9 -2.81 -13.46 6.97
C CYS A 9 -3.55 -12.19 7.40
N GLY A 10 -3.83 -11.33 6.43
CA GLY A 10 -4.04 -9.91 6.62
C GLY A 10 -5.37 -9.49 7.24
N VAL A 11 -5.37 -8.24 7.67
CA VAL A 11 -6.46 -7.31 7.37
C VAL A 11 -5.79 -6.01 6.93
N VAL A 12 -5.60 -5.86 5.61
CA VAL A 12 -5.40 -4.52 5.05
C VAL A 12 -6.77 -3.87 5.13
N PHE A 13 -6.98 -3.00 6.12
CA PHE A 13 -8.08 -2.05 6.04
C PHE A 13 -7.74 -1.09 4.90
N ALA A 14 -8.13 -1.46 3.67
CA ALA A 14 -8.16 -0.55 2.55
C ALA A 14 -9.37 0.37 2.73
N LEU A 15 -9.33 1.21 3.78
CA LEU A 15 -9.93 2.53 3.64
C LEU A 15 -9.03 3.22 2.64
N ALA A 16 -9.35 3.13 1.35
CA ALA A 16 -8.66 3.90 0.32
C ALA A 16 -8.68 5.35 0.81
N PRO A 17 -7.55 5.92 1.26
CA PRO A 17 -7.56 7.34 1.54
C PRO A 17 -7.91 7.96 0.19
N SER A 18 -9.01 8.70 0.16
CA SER A 18 -9.31 9.66 -0.90
C SER A 18 -7.98 10.27 -1.29
N SER A 19 -7.63 10.21 -2.57
CA SER A 19 -6.36 10.74 -3.05
C SER A 19 -6.12 12.13 -2.43
N TRP A 20 -5.23 12.23 -1.44
CA TRP A 20 -4.71 13.52 -0.96
C TRP A 20 -3.69 14.08 -1.96
N ALA A 21 -3.69 13.51 -3.17
CA ALA A 21 -2.89 13.86 -4.29
C ALA A 21 -3.85 14.35 -5.38
N LEU A 22 -3.38 15.29 -6.18
CA LEU A 22 -4.09 15.87 -7.32
C LEU A 22 -4.87 14.79 -8.11
N ASP A 23 -6.19 14.96 -8.25
CA ASP A 23 -7.13 14.08 -8.99
C ASP A 23 -8.06 15.01 -9.78
N GLN A 24 -7.57 15.55 -10.90
CA GLN A 24 -8.29 16.54 -11.71
C GLN A 24 -9.28 15.88 -12.66
N ASP A 25 -9.02 14.65 -13.09
CA ASP A 25 -9.92 13.91 -13.97
C ASP A 25 -11.02 13.15 -13.19
N ASN A 26 -10.97 13.22 -11.86
CA ASN A 26 -11.96 12.70 -10.93
C ASN A 26 -12.14 11.18 -11.08
N ASN A 27 -11.03 10.48 -11.31
CA ASN A 27 -10.98 9.04 -11.51
C ASN A 27 -10.57 8.27 -10.24
N GLN A 28 -10.42 8.98 -9.11
CA GLN A 28 -10.02 8.44 -7.79
C GLN A 28 -8.57 7.94 -7.73
N GLN A 29 -7.74 8.32 -8.70
CA GLN A 29 -6.31 8.08 -8.72
C GLN A 29 -5.58 9.43 -8.76
N SER A 30 -4.28 9.40 -8.48
CA SER A 30 -3.49 10.63 -8.53
C SER A 30 -2.98 10.92 -9.95
N ASP A 31 -3.26 12.11 -10.47
CA ASP A 31 -2.73 12.60 -11.76
C ASP A 31 -1.19 12.58 -11.80
N ILE A 32 -0.54 12.85 -10.65
CA ILE A 32 0.93 12.82 -10.54
C ILE A 32 1.44 11.39 -10.68
N TRP A 33 0.76 10.42 -10.07
CA TRP A 33 1.08 9.02 -10.24
C TRP A 33 0.85 8.56 -11.69
N GLU A 34 -0.24 8.99 -12.30
CA GLU A 34 -0.53 8.72 -13.71
C GLU A 34 0.53 9.29 -14.65
N MET A 35 1.02 10.50 -14.35
CA MET A 35 2.11 11.13 -15.10
C MET A 35 3.45 10.40 -14.92
N LEU A 36 3.77 9.95 -13.71
CA LEU A 36 5.00 9.23 -13.40
C LEU A 36 5.08 7.88 -14.11
N PHE A 37 3.98 7.13 -14.16
CA PHE A 37 3.93 5.77 -14.72
C PHE A 37 3.25 5.68 -16.10
N SER A 38 2.89 6.83 -16.68
CA SER A 38 2.13 6.91 -17.94
C SER A 38 0.89 6.01 -17.90
N SER A 39 0.16 6.06 -16.80
CA SER A 39 -0.98 5.18 -16.47
C SER A 39 -2.34 5.89 -16.53
N ALA A 40 -2.40 7.05 -17.20
CA ALA A 40 -3.65 7.78 -17.40
C ALA A 40 -4.74 6.89 -18.04
N GLY A 41 -5.93 6.90 -17.43
CA GLY A 41 -7.09 6.16 -17.94
C GLY A 41 -7.12 4.67 -17.58
N LEU A 42 -6.19 4.18 -16.75
CA LEU A 42 -6.34 2.87 -16.14
C LEU A 42 -7.57 2.88 -15.21
N PRO A 43 -8.46 1.86 -15.27
CA PRO A 43 -9.60 1.81 -14.38
C PRO A 43 -9.14 1.60 -12.94
N ALA A 44 -9.56 2.47 -12.02
CA ALA A 44 -9.18 2.44 -10.61
C ALA A 44 -9.36 1.05 -9.94
N ALA A 45 -10.43 0.34 -10.27
CA ALA A 45 -10.74 -1.00 -9.75
C ALA A 45 -10.11 -2.16 -10.56
N GLY A 46 -9.43 -1.87 -11.67
CA GLY A 46 -8.72 -2.87 -12.46
C GLY A 46 -7.35 -3.18 -11.87
N ASP A 47 -6.72 -4.24 -12.36
CA ASP A 47 -5.39 -4.72 -12.02
C ASP A 47 -4.69 -4.95 -13.36
N PHE A 48 -3.84 -4.00 -13.76
CA PHE A 48 -3.34 -3.97 -15.14
C PHE A 48 -2.21 -4.97 -15.40
N ASP A 49 -1.37 -5.26 -14.40
CA ASP A 49 -0.27 -6.23 -14.52
C ASP A 49 -0.56 -7.61 -13.90
N GLY A 50 -1.69 -7.77 -13.22
CA GLY A 50 -2.20 -9.04 -12.76
C GLY A 50 -1.55 -9.55 -11.48
N ASP A 51 -1.05 -8.64 -10.64
CA ASP A 51 -0.36 -8.97 -9.39
C ASP A 51 -1.33 -9.12 -8.19
N GLY A 52 -2.62 -8.84 -8.40
CA GLY A 52 -3.68 -8.92 -7.42
C GLY A 52 -3.97 -7.59 -6.70
N TRP A 53 -3.31 -6.49 -7.07
CA TRP A 53 -3.56 -5.16 -6.55
C TRP A 53 -4.29 -4.30 -7.59
N SER A 54 -5.28 -3.54 -7.12
CA SER A 54 -5.97 -2.60 -7.99
C SER A 54 -5.10 -1.38 -8.31
N ASN A 55 -5.24 -0.81 -9.50
CA ASN A 55 -4.57 0.44 -9.91
C ASN A 55 -4.78 1.58 -8.89
N ALA A 56 -5.92 1.65 -8.21
CA ALA A 56 -6.16 2.62 -7.13
C ALA A 56 -5.28 2.38 -5.89
N ALA A 57 -5.08 1.12 -5.50
CA ALA A 57 -4.22 0.76 -4.38
C ALA A 57 -2.75 1.07 -4.71
N GLU A 58 -2.34 0.78 -5.93
CA GLU A 58 -1.02 1.14 -6.44
C GLU A 58 -0.82 2.65 -6.55
N SER A 59 -1.82 3.39 -7.02
CA SER A 59 -1.82 4.86 -7.05
C SER A 59 -1.68 5.46 -5.66
N ALA A 60 -2.36 4.89 -4.68
CA ALA A 60 -2.25 5.30 -3.28
C ALA A 60 -0.84 5.01 -2.73
N ALA A 61 -0.27 3.84 -3.02
CA ALA A 61 1.06 3.41 -2.57
C ALA A 61 2.22 4.01 -3.39
N ALA A 62 1.94 4.61 -4.55
CA ALA A 62 2.90 5.02 -5.57
C ALA A 62 3.78 3.88 -6.10
N THR A 63 3.17 2.74 -6.41
CA THR A 63 3.79 1.60 -7.09
C THR A 63 3.46 1.59 -8.58
N HIS A 64 4.15 0.78 -9.38
CA HIS A 64 4.07 0.83 -10.83
C HIS A 64 3.02 -0.15 -11.38
N PRO A 65 1.91 0.32 -12.00
CA PRO A 65 0.75 -0.50 -12.39
C PRO A 65 0.96 -1.34 -13.65
N LYS A 66 2.20 -1.54 -14.07
CA LYS A 66 2.56 -2.28 -15.29
C LYS A 66 3.76 -3.20 -15.04
N ASP A 67 4.12 -3.37 -13.78
CA ASP A 67 5.25 -4.14 -13.30
C ASP A 67 4.78 -4.90 -12.07
N ALA A 68 4.39 -6.16 -12.28
CA ALA A 68 3.89 -7.05 -11.23
C ALA A 68 4.89 -7.33 -10.09
N SER A 69 6.12 -6.81 -10.17
CA SER A 69 7.10 -6.82 -9.08
C SER A 69 7.09 -5.55 -8.22
N SER A 70 6.35 -4.52 -8.63
CA SER A 70 6.19 -3.23 -7.95
C SER A 70 4.78 -3.12 -7.38
N PHE A 71 4.62 -3.53 -6.12
CA PHE A 71 3.30 -3.59 -5.51
C PHE A 71 3.29 -3.14 -4.04
N PRO A 72 2.12 -2.81 -3.46
CA PRO A 72 2.00 -2.35 -2.07
C PRO A 72 2.46 -3.42 -1.07
N GLN A 73 3.75 -3.47 -0.77
CA GLN A 73 4.35 -4.45 0.13
C GLN A 73 4.86 -3.80 1.42
N SER A 74 4.61 -4.47 2.54
CA SER A 74 5.26 -4.20 3.81
C SER A 74 5.83 -5.50 4.39
N GLU A 75 6.90 -5.38 5.16
CA GLU A 75 7.57 -6.47 5.85
C GLU A 75 7.73 -6.13 7.33
N ILE A 76 7.58 -7.15 8.18
CA ILE A 76 7.86 -7.07 9.61
C ILE A 76 8.95 -8.07 9.94
N GLN A 77 10.06 -7.59 10.49
CA GLN A 77 11.17 -8.41 10.97
C GLN A 77 11.32 -8.24 12.48
N TRP A 78 11.63 -9.32 13.20
CA TRP A 78 11.86 -9.24 14.64
C TRP A 78 13.33 -9.01 14.94
N ALA A 79 13.67 -7.86 15.54
CA ALA A 79 15.01 -7.54 16.02
C ALA A 79 15.03 -7.57 17.56
N GLY A 80 15.17 -8.78 18.12
CA GLY A 80 15.11 -8.98 19.57
C GLY A 80 13.68 -8.76 20.11
N ALA A 81 13.52 -7.80 21.02
CA ALA A 81 12.23 -7.47 21.63
C ALA A 81 11.40 -6.45 20.83
N SER A 82 11.96 -5.86 19.78
CA SER A 82 11.30 -4.82 18.99
C SER A 82 11.06 -5.30 17.56
N PRO A 83 9.85 -5.08 17.00
CA PRO A 83 9.63 -5.30 15.58
C PRO A 83 10.25 -4.15 14.78
N LEU A 84 10.93 -4.49 13.68
CA LEU A 84 11.28 -3.59 12.60
C LEU A 84 10.23 -3.73 11.51
N ILE A 85 9.68 -2.60 11.07
CA ILE A 85 8.67 -2.55 10.00
C ILE A 85 9.31 -1.79 8.84
N ALA A 86 9.23 -2.37 7.64
CA ALA A 86 9.77 -1.80 6.41
C ALA A 86 8.71 -1.85 5.30
N TRP A 87 8.72 -0.87 4.41
CA TRP A 87 7.88 -0.82 3.22
C TRP A 87 8.59 0.02 2.15
N GLN A 88 8.16 -0.13 0.90
CA GLN A 88 8.64 0.74 -0.18
C GLN A 88 7.96 2.11 -0.03
N SER A 89 8.71 3.13 0.40
CA SER A 89 8.21 4.49 0.53
C SER A 89 8.42 5.29 -0.75
N ALA A 90 7.48 6.18 -1.09
CA ALA A 90 7.58 7.10 -2.20
C ALA A 90 7.61 8.57 -1.74
N ALA A 91 8.32 9.41 -2.50
CA ALA A 91 8.36 10.85 -2.24
C ALA A 91 6.95 11.46 -2.36
N GLY A 92 6.63 12.39 -1.46
CA GLY A 92 5.33 13.08 -1.45
C GLY A 92 4.16 12.27 -0.85
N LYS A 93 4.36 10.98 -0.55
CA LYS A 93 3.37 10.18 0.18
C LYS A 93 3.52 10.36 1.69
N ARG A 94 2.38 10.36 2.40
CA ARG A 94 2.30 10.37 3.85
C ARG A 94 1.82 9.01 4.33
N TYR A 95 2.55 8.43 5.27
CA TYR A 95 2.25 7.13 5.84
C TYR A 95 1.85 7.30 7.30
N THR A 96 0.78 6.62 7.71
CA THR A 96 0.36 6.53 9.11
C THR A 96 0.40 5.06 9.50
N LEU A 97 1.19 4.75 10.52
CA LEU A 97 1.24 3.42 11.09
C LEU A 97 0.17 3.30 12.17
N PHE A 98 -0.55 2.19 12.19
CA PHE A 98 -1.55 1.88 13.21
C PHE A 98 -1.17 0.58 13.91
N SER A 99 -1.36 0.53 15.22
CA SER A 99 -1.15 -0.69 16.01
C SER A 99 -2.36 -0.98 16.90
N SER A 100 -2.53 -2.26 17.23
CA SER A 100 -3.58 -2.75 18.12
C SER A 100 -3.07 -3.90 18.96
N ALA A 101 -3.43 -3.93 20.24
CA ALA A 101 -3.20 -5.08 21.12
C ALA A 101 -4.35 -6.11 21.06
N THR A 102 -5.50 -5.74 20.51
CA THR A 102 -6.75 -6.53 20.59
C THR A 102 -7.40 -6.83 19.25
N LEU A 103 -6.87 -6.28 18.15
CA LEU A 103 -7.43 -6.30 16.78
C LEU A 103 -8.82 -5.63 16.63
N GLY A 104 -9.42 -5.15 17.72
CA GLY A 104 -10.72 -4.46 17.70
C GLY A 104 -10.63 -2.94 17.65
N SER A 105 -9.52 -2.36 18.12
CA SER A 105 -9.26 -0.92 18.09
C SER A 105 -7.84 -0.64 17.68
N PHE A 106 -7.65 0.32 16.78
CA PHE A 106 -6.34 0.70 16.26
C PHE A 106 -6.02 2.13 16.67
N SER A 107 -4.77 2.38 17.03
CA SER A 107 -4.26 3.72 17.35
C SER A 107 -3.04 4.02 16.49
N ALA A 108 -2.93 5.26 16.03
CA ALA A 108 -1.77 5.69 15.26
C ALA A 108 -0.52 5.59 16.14
N THR A 109 0.57 5.05 15.59
CA THR A 109 1.88 5.03 16.22
C THR A 109 2.70 6.20 15.66
N GLY A 110 2.87 7.25 16.46
CA GLY A 110 3.56 8.47 16.07
C GLY A 110 3.20 9.63 16.98
#